data_AF-A0A223CWM9-F1
#
_entry.id   AF-A0A223CWM9-F1
#
_cell.length_a   1.000
_cell.length_b   1.000
_cell.length_c   1.000
_cell.angle_alpha   90.00
_cell.angle_beta   90.00
_cell.angle_gamma   90.00
#
_symmetry.space_group_name_H-M   'P 1'
#
loop_
_entity.id
_entity.type
_entity.pdbx_description
1 polymer ?
#
loop_
_entity_poly.entity_id
_entity_poly.type
_entity_poly.pdbx_seq_one_letter_code
_entity_poly.pdbx_strand_id
1 'polypeptide(L)'
;MTNKEYQEMVEKKFKKKLREVMHDLCVKRSVVAYEGAEILGVPKKTFEAWRTRYRFGPLQLQADYAEKQSKEQIEAYSEELKDVDILRSFQLQDETSLAGFQEVLLRYLELYKAKRITVDSGSTEEMLLMMRIRIFEEILQLLDSYLQGEHHDKFMRAANFLLMKMNRSN
;
A
#
# COMPACT_ATOMS: atom_id res chain seq x y z
N MET A 1 -24.48 -0.16 34.62
CA MET A 1 -24.86 0.54 33.37
C MET A 1 -24.80 -0.44 32.21
N THR A 2 -25.86 -0.48 31.39
CA THR A 2 -25.93 -1.31 30.17
C THR A 2 -25.19 -0.65 28.99
N ASN A 3 -24.92 -1.41 27.94
CA ASN A 3 -24.27 -0.89 26.72
C ASN A 3 -25.09 0.25 26.08
N LYS A 4 -26.43 0.13 26.12
CA LYS A 4 -27.36 1.14 25.61
C LYS A 4 -27.31 2.44 26.42
N GLU A 5 -27.26 2.35 27.75
CA GLU A 5 -27.09 3.52 28.62
C GLU A 5 -25.77 4.24 28.38
N TYR A 6 -24.67 3.49 28.21
CA TYR A 6 -23.37 4.09 27.86
C TYR A 6 -23.39 4.77 26.49
N GLN A 7 -24.06 4.18 25.49
CA GLN A 7 -24.21 4.80 24.18
C GLN A 7 -24.98 6.13 24.27
N GLU A 8 -26.13 6.15 24.92
CA GLU A 8 -26.94 7.36 25.08
C GLU A 8 -26.19 8.47 25.83
N MET A 9 -25.41 8.12 26.85
CA MET A 9 -24.55 9.05 27.57
C MET A 9 -23.49 9.68 26.65
N VAL A 10 -22.79 8.87 25.85
CA VAL A 10 -21.76 9.34 24.92
C VAL A 10 -22.38 10.22 23.83
N GLU A 11 -23.48 9.80 23.22
CA GLU A 11 -24.14 10.57 22.16
C GLU A 11 -24.66 11.93 22.66
N LYS A 12 -25.18 11.99 23.90
CA LYS A 12 -25.56 13.25 24.54
C LYS A 12 -24.35 14.14 24.84
N LYS A 13 -23.25 13.58 25.35
CA LYS A 13 -22.03 14.32 25.71
C LYS A 13 -21.39 14.97 24.47
N PHE A 14 -21.31 14.24 23.36
CA PHE A 14 -20.61 14.67 22.15
C PHE A 14 -21.52 15.25 21.05
N LYS A 15 -22.85 15.21 21.23
CA LYS A 15 -23.87 15.66 20.26
C LYS A 15 -23.67 15.06 18.85
N LYS A 16 -23.15 13.83 18.80
CA LYS A 16 -22.83 13.07 17.58
C LYS A 16 -23.27 11.63 17.78
N LYS A 17 -23.52 10.92 16.69
CA LYS A 17 -23.78 9.48 16.75
C LYS A 17 -22.53 8.75 17.26
N LEU A 18 -22.71 7.67 18.02
CA LEU A 18 -21.59 6.92 18.61
C LEU A 18 -20.57 6.50 17.55
N ARG A 19 -21.01 6.10 16.35
CA ARG A 19 -20.13 5.75 15.23
C ARG A 19 -19.20 6.90 14.83
N GLU A 20 -19.70 8.14 14.77
CA GLU A 20 -18.91 9.32 14.40
C GLU A 20 -17.88 9.67 15.48
N VAL A 21 -18.30 9.57 16.75
CA VAL A 21 -17.39 9.76 17.89
C VAL A 21 -16.28 8.72 17.88
N MET A 22 -16.63 7.44 17.67
CA MET A 22 -15.67 6.35 17.58
C MET A 22 -14.74 6.51 16.36
N HIS A 23 -15.25 7.00 15.24
CA HIS A 23 -14.42 7.31 14.07
C HIS A 23 -13.40 8.42 14.37
N ASP A 24 -13.84 9.52 14.98
CA ASP A 24 -12.95 10.64 15.35
C ASP A 24 -11.85 10.18 16.32
N LEU A 25 -12.19 9.31 17.28
CA LEU A 25 -11.22 8.79 18.26
C LEU A 25 -10.28 7.74 17.64
N CYS A 26 -10.80 6.72 16.97
CA CYS A 26 -10.01 5.59 16.49
C CYS A 26 -9.31 5.85 15.16
N VAL A 27 -9.93 6.59 14.23
CA VAL A 27 -9.41 6.79 12.88
C VAL A 27 -8.63 8.09 12.76
N LYS A 28 -9.18 9.22 13.25
CA LYS A 28 -8.50 10.52 13.12
C LYS A 28 -7.43 10.75 14.17
N ARG A 29 -7.66 10.28 15.40
CA ARG A 29 -6.78 10.54 16.56
C ARG A 29 -5.95 9.33 16.98
N SER A 30 -6.22 8.15 16.42
CA SER A 30 -5.49 6.90 16.70
C SER A 30 -5.34 6.57 18.20
N VAL A 31 -6.35 6.90 19.02
CA VAL A 31 -6.27 6.71 20.47
C VAL A 31 -6.26 5.22 20.84
N VAL A 32 -5.47 4.86 21.85
CA VAL A 32 -5.46 3.49 22.37
C VAL A 32 -6.71 3.22 23.20
N ALA A 33 -7.04 1.94 23.39
CA ALA A 33 -8.31 1.53 24.01
C ALA A 33 -8.51 2.07 25.44
N TYR A 34 -7.43 2.26 26.20
CA TYR A 34 -7.47 2.84 27.53
C TYR A 34 -7.85 4.33 27.49
N GLU A 35 -7.13 5.13 26.71
CA GLU A 35 -7.39 6.57 26.54
C GLU A 35 -8.78 6.83 25.97
N GLY A 36 -9.19 6.05 24.97
CA GLY A 36 -10.54 6.16 24.39
C GLY A 36 -11.64 5.88 25.41
N ALA A 37 -11.44 4.90 26.29
CA ALA A 37 -12.36 4.57 27.36
C ALA A 37 -12.45 5.71 28.41
N GLU A 38 -11.32 6.30 28.79
CA GLU A 38 -11.29 7.47 29.69
C GLU A 38 -11.99 8.69 29.09
N ILE A 39 -11.70 9.04 27.82
CA ILE A 39 -12.33 10.18 27.13
C ILE A 39 -13.86 10.04 27.09
N LEU A 40 -14.34 8.82 26.83
CA LEU A 40 -15.77 8.52 26.75
C LEU A 40 -16.43 8.29 28.12
N GLY A 41 -15.65 8.07 29.19
CA GLY A 41 -16.16 7.74 30.51
C GLY A 41 -16.84 6.36 30.57
N VAL A 42 -16.32 5.38 29.81
CA VAL A 42 -16.88 4.02 29.71
C VAL A 42 -15.84 2.98 30.09
N PRO A 43 -16.25 1.76 30.49
CA PRO A 43 -15.29 0.66 30.67
C PRO A 43 -14.52 0.35 29.39
N LYS A 44 -13.23 -0.01 29.52
CA LYS A 44 -12.37 -0.39 28.39
C LYS A 44 -13.00 -1.45 27.48
N LYS A 45 -13.63 -2.48 28.06
CA LYS A 45 -14.32 -3.55 27.31
C LYS A 45 -15.46 -3.00 26.44
N THR A 46 -16.17 -1.97 26.90
CA THR A 46 -17.23 -1.31 26.14
C THR A 46 -16.66 -0.55 24.95
N PHE A 47 -15.59 0.21 25.16
CA PHE A 47 -14.86 0.89 24.08
C PHE A 47 -14.33 -0.10 23.04
N GLU A 48 -13.69 -1.18 23.48
CA GLU A 48 -13.16 -2.22 22.60
C GLU A 48 -14.28 -2.91 21.80
N ALA A 49 -15.41 -3.22 22.44
CA ALA A 49 -16.57 -3.80 21.76
C ALA A 49 -17.12 -2.87 20.67
N TRP A 50 -17.22 -1.57 20.94
CA TRP A 50 -17.65 -0.59 19.94
C TRP A 50 -16.63 -0.43 18.81
N ARG A 51 -15.34 -0.38 19.13
CA ARG A 51 -14.26 -0.29 18.14
C ARG A 51 -14.31 -1.48 17.18
N THR A 52 -14.46 -2.69 17.70
CA THR A 52 -14.61 -3.90 16.90
C THR A 52 -15.90 -3.89 16.09
N ARG A 53 -17.04 -3.50 16.70
CA ARG A 53 -18.35 -3.41 16.03
C ARG A 53 -18.32 -2.50 14.81
N TYR A 54 -17.63 -1.37 14.90
CA TYR A 54 -17.52 -0.40 13.81
C TYR A 54 -16.33 -0.65 12.87
N ARG A 55 -15.58 -1.73 13.09
CA ARG A 55 -14.35 -2.08 12.34
C ARG A 55 -13.24 -1.02 12.41
N PHE A 56 -13.16 -0.28 13.50
CA PHE A 56 -12.10 0.72 13.72
C PHE A 56 -10.90 0.17 14.51
N GLY A 57 -10.74 -1.16 14.54
CA GLY A 57 -9.54 -1.78 15.08
C GLY A 57 -8.31 -1.52 14.18
N PRO A 58 -7.10 -1.38 14.72
CA PRO A 58 -5.90 -1.09 13.91
C PRO A 58 -5.68 -2.08 12.76
N LEU A 59 -5.84 -3.38 13.01
CA LEU A 59 -5.71 -4.42 11.98
C LEU A 59 -6.82 -4.35 10.92
N GLN A 60 -8.05 -3.98 11.32
CA GLN A 60 -9.17 -3.83 10.40
C GLN A 60 -8.97 -2.61 9.49
N LEU A 61 -8.53 -1.49 10.06
CA LEU A 61 -8.20 -0.29 9.29
C LEU A 61 -7.03 -0.54 8.32
N GLN A 62 -6.01 -1.28 8.74
CA GLN A 62 -4.91 -1.70 7.86
C GLN A 62 -5.40 -2.58 6.71
N ALA A 63 -6.27 -3.56 7.01
CA ALA A 63 -6.85 -4.42 5.99
C ALA A 63 -7.73 -3.63 5.00
N ASP A 64 -8.62 -2.76 5.51
CA ASP A 64 -9.50 -1.93 4.69
C ASP A 64 -8.68 -0.96 3.81
N TYR A 65 -7.58 -0.40 4.33
CA TYR A 65 -6.66 0.43 3.57
C TYR A 65 -5.91 -0.36 2.49
N ALA A 66 -5.40 -1.54 2.83
CA ALA A 66 -4.71 -2.42 1.87
C ALA A 66 -5.64 -2.86 0.74
N GLU A 67 -6.90 -3.19 1.06
CA GLU A 67 -7.91 -3.53 0.05
C GLU A 67 -8.18 -2.35 -0.88
N LYS A 68 -8.32 -1.13 -0.34
CA LYS A 68 -8.52 0.08 -1.14
C LYS A 68 -7.35 0.32 -2.10
N GLN A 69 -6.12 0.27 -1.60
CA GLN A 69 -4.92 0.48 -2.41
C GLN A 69 -4.76 -0.60 -3.48
N SER A 70 -5.09 -1.85 -3.15
CA SER A 70 -5.09 -2.96 -4.10
C SER A 70 -6.07 -2.70 -5.26
N LYS A 71 -7.29 -2.23 -4.98
CA LYS A 71 -8.27 -1.87 -6.01
C LYS A 71 -7.80 -0.72 -6.88
N GLU A 72 -7.32 0.36 -6.28
CA GLU A 72 -6.78 1.53 -7.00
C GLU A 72 -5.63 1.13 -7.94
N GLN A 73 -4.77 0.22 -7.50
CA GLN A 73 -3.66 -0.27 -8.31
C GLN A 73 -4.13 -1.16 -9.48
N ILE A 74 -5.14 -2.01 -9.26
CA ILE A 74 -5.75 -2.81 -10.33
C ILE A 74 -6.42 -1.91 -11.38
N GLU A 75 -7.11 -0.85 -10.94
CA GLU A 75 -7.70 0.15 -11.84
C GLU A 75 -6.62 0.86 -12.67
N ALA A 76 -5.53 1.29 -12.04
CA ALA A 76 -4.40 1.90 -12.73
C ALA A 76 -3.81 0.98 -13.80
N TYR A 77 -3.58 -0.30 -13.48
CA TYR A 77 -3.10 -1.28 -14.47
C TYR A 77 -4.09 -1.51 -15.61
N SER A 78 -5.39 -1.49 -15.31
CA SER A 78 -6.42 -1.66 -16.33
C SER A 78 -6.43 -0.50 -17.33
N GLU A 79 -6.25 0.73 -16.85
CA GLU A 79 -6.15 1.90 -17.72
C GLU A 79 -4.83 1.92 -18.51
N GLU A 80 -3.69 1.58 -17.88
CA GLU A 80 -2.40 1.47 -18.58
C GLU A 80 -2.42 0.46 -19.74
N LEU A 81 -3.18 -0.63 -19.58
CA LEU A 81 -3.23 -1.74 -20.55
C LEU A 81 -4.37 -1.62 -21.57
N LYS A 82 -5.22 -0.59 -21.47
CA LYS A 82 -6.46 -0.47 -22.26
C LYS A 82 -6.24 -0.55 -23.77
N ASP A 83 -5.16 0.07 -24.26
CA ASP A 83 -4.80 0.15 -25.68
C ASP A 83 -3.57 -0.73 -26.02
N VAL A 84 -3.15 -1.58 -25.09
CA VAL A 84 -1.94 -2.40 -25.24
C VAL A 84 -2.30 -3.77 -25.81
N ASP A 85 -1.79 -4.06 -27.01
CA ASP A 85 -1.78 -5.44 -27.51
C ASP A 85 -0.66 -6.24 -26.81
N ILE A 86 -1.06 -7.11 -25.89
CA ILE A 86 -0.16 -7.99 -25.14
C ILE A 86 0.51 -9.02 -26.07
N LEU A 87 -0.09 -9.39 -27.20
CA LEU A 87 0.42 -10.41 -28.11
C LEU A 87 1.18 -9.83 -29.33
N ARG A 88 1.38 -8.51 -29.38
CA ARG A 88 2.15 -7.87 -30.46
C ARG A 88 3.55 -8.47 -30.61
N SER A 89 4.06 -8.50 -31.85
CA SER A 89 5.41 -8.97 -32.13
C SER A 89 6.48 -8.09 -31.47
N PHE A 90 7.61 -8.69 -31.13
CA PHE A 90 8.80 -7.95 -30.67
C PHE A 90 9.41 -7.17 -31.83
N GLN A 91 9.82 -5.94 -31.58
CA GLN A 91 10.47 -5.06 -32.57
C GLN A 91 11.97 -5.33 -32.67
N LEU A 92 12.61 -5.74 -31.57
CA LEU A 92 14.05 -5.94 -31.47
C LEU A 92 14.40 -7.42 -31.23
N GLN A 93 13.59 -8.34 -31.75
CA GLN A 93 13.66 -9.78 -31.46
C GLN A 93 15.03 -10.41 -31.78
N ASP A 94 15.69 -9.93 -32.83
CA ASP A 94 16.97 -10.48 -33.30
C ASP A 94 18.18 -9.73 -32.74
N GLU A 95 17.97 -8.77 -31.84
CA GLU A 95 19.05 -7.97 -31.26
C GLU A 95 19.44 -8.47 -29.87
N THR A 96 20.73 -8.70 -29.65
CA THR A 96 21.34 -8.83 -28.32
C THR A 96 21.78 -7.47 -27.79
N SER A 97 20.87 -6.49 -27.85
CA SER A 97 21.09 -5.10 -27.43
C SER A 97 20.42 -4.80 -26.09
N LEU A 98 20.88 -3.75 -25.41
CA LEU A 98 20.25 -3.27 -24.17
C LEU A 98 18.81 -2.78 -24.42
N ALA A 99 18.56 -2.23 -25.62
CA ALA A 99 17.23 -1.84 -26.06
C ALA A 99 16.31 -3.06 -26.24
N GLY A 100 16.81 -4.14 -26.87
CA GLY A 100 16.06 -5.40 -26.96
C GLY A 100 15.75 -6.01 -25.58
N PHE A 101 16.71 -5.94 -24.65
CA PHE A 101 16.46 -6.35 -23.27
C PHE A 101 15.39 -5.49 -22.57
N GLN A 102 15.44 -4.16 -22.75
CA GLN A 102 14.43 -3.25 -22.22
C GLN A 102 13.03 -3.56 -22.78
N GLU A 103 12.92 -3.87 -24.07
CA GLU A 103 11.67 -4.32 -24.68
C GLU A 103 11.16 -5.58 -23.96
N VAL A 104 11.99 -6.61 -23.80
CA VAL A 104 11.60 -7.85 -23.11
C VAL A 104 11.08 -7.58 -21.69
N LEU A 105 11.74 -6.71 -20.93
CA LEU A 105 11.30 -6.34 -19.58
C LEU A 105 9.93 -5.63 -19.59
N LEU A 106 9.71 -4.69 -20.52
CA LEU A 106 8.42 -4.01 -20.67
C LEU A 106 7.31 -5.00 -21.01
N ARG A 107 7.57 -5.98 -21.88
CA ARG A 107 6.60 -7.01 -22.29
C ARG A 107 6.23 -7.94 -21.12
N TYR A 108 7.20 -8.31 -20.29
CA TYR A 108 6.92 -9.04 -19.05
C TYR A 108 6.14 -8.21 -18.04
N LEU A 109 6.44 -6.92 -17.91
CA LEU A 109 5.73 -6.02 -17.01
C LEU A 109 4.24 -5.92 -17.40
N GLU A 110 3.96 -5.70 -18.69
CA GLU A 110 2.59 -5.71 -19.24
C GLU A 110 1.87 -7.02 -18.92
N LEU A 111 2.52 -8.16 -19.19
CA LEU A 111 1.96 -9.49 -18.92
C LEU A 111 1.64 -9.71 -17.44
N TYR A 112 2.53 -9.29 -16.53
CA TYR A 112 2.31 -9.46 -15.10
C TYR A 112 1.24 -8.51 -14.56
N LYS A 113 1.17 -7.27 -15.05
CA LYS A 113 0.08 -6.35 -14.75
C LYS A 113 -1.26 -6.90 -15.22
N ALA A 114 -1.33 -7.44 -16.45
CA ALA A 114 -2.54 -8.08 -16.96
C ALA A 114 -2.96 -9.28 -16.10
N LYS A 115 -2.00 -10.14 -15.75
CA LYS A 115 -2.29 -11.30 -14.88
C LYS A 115 -2.76 -10.86 -13.49
N ARG A 116 -2.17 -9.81 -12.93
CA ARG A 116 -2.54 -9.27 -11.62
C ARG A 116 -4.00 -8.82 -11.53
N ILE A 117 -4.55 -8.28 -12.62
CA ILE A 117 -5.96 -7.88 -12.73
C ILE A 117 -6.90 -9.09 -12.60
N THR A 118 -6.46 -10.27 -13.07
CA THR A 118 -7.30 -11.48 -13.13
C THR A 118 -7.21 -12.40 -11.92
N VAL A 119 -6.23 -12.21 -11.03
CA VAL A 119 -5.98 -13.10 -9.89
C VAL A 119 -6.74 -12.66 -8.65
N ASP A 120 -7.28 -13.63 -7.91
CA ASP A 120 -7.99 -13.43 -6.66
C ASP A 120 -7.11 -12.78 -5.58
N SER A 121 -7.70 -11.83 -4.85
CA SER A 121 -7.07 -11.15 -3.72
C SER A 121 -6.82 -12.10 -2.55
N GLY A 122 -5.69 -11.93 -1.87
CA GLY A 122 -5.25 -12.70 -0.72
C GLY A 122 -4.52 -14.01 -1.09
N SER A 123 -4.26 -14.25 -2.37
CA SER A 123 -3.58 -15.47 -2.84
C SER A 123 -2.05 -15.33 -2.80
N THR A 124 -1.35 -16.46 -2.64
CA THR A 124 0.13 -16.49 -2.77
C THR A 124 0.57 -16.03 -4.16
N GLU A 125 -0.23 -16.30 -5.19
CA GLU A 125 0.03 -15.89 -6.56
C GLU A 125 -0.02 -14.36 -6.72
N GLU A 126 -1.01 -13.69 -6.10
CA GLU A 126 -1.09 -12.23 -6.07
C GLU A 126 0.20 -11.60 -5.51
N MET A 127 0.66 -12.09 -4.36
CA MET A 127 1.89 -11.60 -3.72
C MET A 127 3.10 -11.75 -4.65
N LEU A 128 3.25 -12.91 -5.29
CA LEU A 128 4.34 -13.15 -6.23
C LEU A 128 4.27 -12.23 -7.44
N LEU A 129 3.07 -11.93 -7.96
CA LEU A 129 2.89 -11.00 -9.06
C LEU A 129 3.25 -9.57 -8.67
N MET A 130 2.83 -9.11 -7.49
CA MET A 130 3.20 -7.78 -6.99
C MET A 130 4.72 -7.63 -6.85
N MET A 131 5.40 -8.65 -6.32
CA MET A 131 6.85 -8.65 -6.21
C MET A 131 7.53 -8.60 -7.59
N ARG A 132 7.05 -9.41 -8.55
CA ARG A 132 7.59 -9.42 -9.92
C ARG A 132 7.40 -8.06 -10.60
N ILE A 133 6.20 -7.51 -10.56
CA ILE A 133 5.92 -6.17 -11.11
C ILE A 133 6.91 -5.15 -10.55
N ARG A 134 7.07 -5.11 -9.22
CA ARG A 134 7.99 -4.17 -8.57
C ARG A 134 9.44 -4.36 -9.01
N ILE A 135 9.90 -5.61 -9.12
CA ILE A 135 11.28 -5.91 -9.58
C ILE A 135 11.49 -5.41 -11.00
N PHE A 136 10.53 -5.63 -11.91
CA PHE A 136 10.66 -5.19 -13.29
C PHE A 136 10.63 -3.66 -13.41
N GLU A 137 9.78 -2.98 -12.65
CA GLU A 137 9.77 -1.52 -12.56
C GLU A 137 11.12 -0.96 -12.08
N GLU A 138 11.70 -1.55 -11.03
CA GLU A 138 13.03 -1.15 -10.52
C GLU A 138 14.14 -1.39 -11.55
N ILE A 139 14.13 -2.52 -12.26
CA ILE A 139 15.12 -2.79 -13.30
C ILE A 139 14.98 -1.80 -14.45
N LEU A 140 13.75 -1.48 -14.89
CA LEU A 140 13.53 -0.48 -15.94
C LEU A 140 14.00 0.91 -15.50
N GLN A 141 13.71 1.31 -14.27
CA GLN A 141 14.19 2.58 -13.71
C GLN A 141 15.72 2.64 -13.61
N LEU A 142 16.34 1.50 -13.28
CA LEU A 142 17.80 1.35 -13.26
C LEU A 142 18.39 1.51 -14.67
N LEU A 143 17.79 0.86 -15.67
CA LEU A 143 18.20 0.99 -17.07
C LEU A 143 18.07 2.43 -17.56
N ASP A 144 16.95 3.10 -17.28
CA ASP A 144 16.76 4.50 -17.66
C ASP A 144 17.81 5.42 -16.99
N SER A 145 18.06 5.22 -15.70
CA SER A 145 19.09 5.99 -14.97
C SER A 145 20.50 5.72 -15.52
N TYR A 146 20.77 4.49 -15.97
CA TYR A 146 22.04 4.12 -16.58
C TYR A 146 22.21 4.79 -17.94
N LEU A 147 21.18 4.71 -18.80
CA LEU A 147 21.17 5.33 -20.13
C LEU A 147 21.29 6.85 -20.07
N GLN A 148 20.76 7.49 -19.02
CA GLN A 148 20.89 8.93 -18.77
C GLN A 148 22.24 9.34 -18.15
N GLY A 149 23.12 8.38 -17.83
CA GLY A 149 24.41 8.64 -17.19
C GLY A 149 24.33 9.03 -15.70
N GLU A 150 23.14 9.08 -15.11
CA GLU A 150 22.93 9.50 -13.72
C GLU A 150 23.26 8.42 -12.69
N HIS A 151 23.36 7.17 -13.14
CA HIS A 151 23.45 6.02 -12.24
C HIS A 151 24.70 6.06 -11.35
N HIS A 152 25.85 6.45 -11.93
CA HIS A 152 27.11 6.52 -11.19
C HIS A 152 27.04 7.55 -10.05
N ASP A 153 26.49 8.74 -10.33
CA ASP A 153 26.35 9.81 -9.33
C ASP A 153 25.36 9.45 -8.22
N LYS A 154 24.28 8.74 -8.55
CA LYS A 154 23.34 8.21 -7.55
C LYS A 154 24.03 7.22 -6.63
N PHE A 155 24.81 6.28 -7.18
CA PHE A 155 25.59 5.32 -6.39
C PHE A 155 26.60 6.03 -5.47
N MET A 156 27.40 6.95 -6.01
CA MET A 156 28.43 7.66 -5.24
C MET A 156 27.83 8.47 -4.09
N ARG A 157 26.68 9.14 -4.31
CA ARG A 157 25.96 9.85 -3.25
C ARG A 157 25.49 8.91 -2.13
N ALA A 158 24.91 7.77 -2.49
CA ALA A 158 24.44 6.78 -1.52
C ALA A 158 25.60 6.17 -0.71
N ALA A 159 26.70 5.81 -1.37
CA ALA A 159 27.89 5.26 -0.73
C ALA A 159 28.51 6.26 0.27
N ASN A 160 28.69 7.51 -0.14
CA ASN A 160 29.23 8.57 0.73
C ASN A 160 28.34 8.83 1.96
N PHE A 161 27.02 8.82 1.77
CA PHE A 161 26.09 8.97 2.89
C PHE A 161 26.18 7.81 3.89
N LEU A 162 26.30 6.57 3.39
CA LEU A 162 26.46 5.39 4.24
C LEU A 162 27.77 5.46 5.04
N LEU A 163 28.88 5.79 4.38
CA LEU A 163 30.19 5.96 5.03
C LEU A 163 30.14 7.04 6.11
N MET A 164 29.46 8.17 5.85
CA MET A 164 29.29 9.23 6.85
C MET A 164 28.50 8.76 8.07
N LYS A 165 27.47 7.93 7.89
CA LYS A 165 26.71 7.35 9.01
C LYS A 165 27.53 6.37 9.83
N MET A 166 28.26 5.47 9.16
CA MET A 166 29.10 4.47 9.84
C MET A 166 30.20 5.14 10.67
N ASN A 167 30.82 6.22 10.16
CA ASN A 167 31.88 6.94 10.87
C ASN A 167 31.38 7.79 12.05
N ARG A 168 30.09 8.11 12.13
CA ARG A 168 29.48 8.84 13.27
C ARG A 168 29.00 7.91 14.40
N SER A 169 29.08 6.60 14.20
CA SER A 169 28.67 5.58 15.17
C SER A 169 29.85 4.91 15.89
N ASN A 170 31.07 5.37 15.64
CA ASN A 170 32.30 5.07 16.38
C ASN A 170 32.76 6.30 17.17
#